data_AF-A0A1U7LL39-F1
#
_entry.id   AF-A0A1U7LL39-F1
#
_cell.length_a   1.000
_cell.length_b   1.000
_cell.length_c   1.000
_cell.angle_alpha   90.00
_cell.angle_beta   90.00
_cell.angle_gamma   90.00
#
_symmetry.space_group_name_H-M   'P 1'
#
loop_
_entity.id
_entity.type
_entity.pdbx_description
1 polymer ?
#
loop_
_entity_poly.entity_id
_entity_poly.type
_entity_poly.pdbx_seq_one_letter_code
_entity_poly.pdbx_strand_id
1 'polypeptide(L)'
;MPIFRLPFMMERFCQNKLLDCPSLEPIYLNEVKEAVKDITGRGGIVILDNHNYALHFKQVIGESAVTIENFARFWATLAKEFCDNPNVMFEIMNDPHGLRTETVFAFNEAVMKAIRDIVNGYGTAGDFNKDYYGTKNSVAMVGLTDPGNNFSLAMHQFFNADSSGSETCLSPKIGRERLEFVTDWMAEHGMTGFLTEFGIGDSDICVAALKDMLEYMLENEVWTGGAAWAAVGPAWGADYYLSMEPPSGKALSRTLAVLEPFIAKHGPPGSGSGSGSGTCKHHQARRR
;
A
#
# COMPACT_ATOMS: atom_id res chain seq x y z
N MET A 1 -11.14 8.25 -7.63
CA MET A 1 -10.51 7.55 -8.79
C MET A 1 -10.33 6.09 -8.43
N PRO A 2 -10.40 5.14 -9.37
CA PRO A 2 -10.04 3.76 -9.06
C PRO A 2 -8.54 3.66 -8.77
N ILE A 3 -8.19 2.93 -7.72
CA ILE A 3 -6.81 2.72 -7.27
C ILE A 3 -6.52 1.22 -7.38
N PHE A 4 -5.38 0.89 -7.98
CA PHE A 4 -4.93 -0.48 -8.16
C PHE A 4 -3.58 -0.64 -7.47
N ARG A 5 -3.52 -1.58 -6.54
CA ARG A 5 -2.27 -2.00 -5.93
C ARG A 5 -1.67 -3.10 -6.80
N LEU A 6 -0.42 -2.91 -7.24
CA LEU A 6 0.31 -3.80 -8.13
C LEU A 6 1.53 -4.39 -7.38
N PRO A 7 1.38 -5.57 -6.76
CA PRO A 7 2.47 -6.27 -6.10
C PRO A 7 3.58 -6.66 -7.07
N PHE A 8 4.83 -6.46 -6.67
CA PHE A 8 6.04 -6.94 -7.32
C PHE A 8 6.99 -7.58 -6.32
N MET A 9 7.94 -8.39 -6.80
CA MET A 9 9.04 -8.93 -5.97
C MET A 9 10.37 -8.29 -6.37
N MET A 10 11.16 -7.81 -5.40
CA MET A 10 12.48 -7.25 -5.68
C MET A 10 13.42 -8.25 -6.36
N GLU A 11 13.32 -9.54 -6.04
CA GLU A 11 14.12 -10.62 -6.63
C GLU A 11 13.92 -10.77 -8.14
N ARG A 12 12.78 -10.34 -8.67
CA ARG A 12 12.52 -10.33 -10.12
C ARG A 12 13.23 -9.19 -10.82
N PHE A 13 13.40 -8.05 -10.13
CA PHE A 13 14.18 -6.91 -10.64
C PHE A 13 15.69 -7.12 -10.47
N CYS A 14 16.13 -7.63 -9.32
CA CYS A 14 17.53 -7.95 -9.03
C CYS A 14 17.73 -9.47 -8.98
N GLN A 15 17.72 -10.12 -10.14
CA GLN A 15 17.86 -11.58 -10.24
C GLN A 15 19.27 -12.05 -9.85
N ASN A 16 19.36 -13.04 -8.94
CA ASN A 16 20.61 -13.67 -8.49
C ASN A 16 21.65 -12.68 -7.91
N LYS A 17 21.21 -11.52 -7.45
CA LYS A 17 22.04 -10.48 -6.83
C LYS A 17 21.38 -10.02 -5.53
N LEU A 18 22.15 -9.42 -4.64
CA LEU A 18 21.54 -8.62 -3.58
C LEU A 18 20.94 -7.35 -4.24
N LEU A 19 20.36 -6.44 -3.46
CA LEU A 19 19.84 -5.15 -3.98
C LEU A 19 20.96 -4.19 -4.46
N ASP A 20 22.10 -4.74 -4.85
CA ASP A 20 23.24 -4.10 -5.49
C ASP A 20 23.30 -4.38 -7.00
N CYS A 21 22.19 -4.84 -7.60
CA CYS A 21 22.15 -5.11 -9.03
C CYS A 21 22.43 -3.82 -9.84
N PRO A 22 23.30 -3.87 -10.88
CA PRO A 22 23.75 -2.67 -11.60
C PRO A 22 22.64 -2.02 -12.43
N SER A 23 21.61 -2.78 -12.78
CA SER A 23 20.39 -2.34 -13.44
C SER A 23 19.23 -3.27 -13.07
N LEU A 24 18.01 -2.75 -13.16
CA LEU A 24 16.80 -3.57 -13.06
C LEU A 24 16.74 -4.55 -14.24
N GLU A 25 16.20 -5.75 -14.02
CA GLU A 25 16.01 -6.72 -15.09
C GLU A 25 15.00 -6.19 -16.13
N PRO A 26 15.41 -6.05 -17.41
CA PRO A 26 14.66 -5.28 -18.40
C PRO A 26 13.33 -5.92 -18.82
N ILE A 27 13.22 -7.26 -18.86
CA ILE A 27 11.98 -7.92 -19.26
C ILE A 27 10.91 -7.66 -18.20
N TYR A 28 11.22 -7.94 -16.94
CA TYR A 28 10.29 -7.71 -15.83
C TYR A 28 9.95 -6.23 -15.68
N LEU A 29 10.93 -5.33 -15.83
CA LEU A 29 10.67 -3.90 -15.82
C LEU A 29 9.67 -3.49 -16.93
N ASN A 30 9.80 -4.04 -18.13
CA ASN A 30 8.86 -3.74 -19.20
C ASN A 30 7.44 -4.24 -18.87
N GLU A 31 7.29 -5.43 -18.29
CA GLU A 31 5.99 -5.95 -17.85
C GLU A 31 5.32 -5.03 -16.82
N VAL A 32 6.07 -4.56 -15.81
CA VAL A 32 5.54 -3.60 -14.82
C VAL A 32 5.16 -2.27 -15.49
N LYS A 33 5.99 -1.76 -16.42
CA LYS A 33 5.70 -0.50 -17.14
C LYS A 33 4.45 -0.61 -18.03
N GLU A 34 4.23 -1.76 -18.67
CA GLU A 34 3.03 -2.00 -19.48
C GLU A 34 1.76 -2.04 -18.61
N ALA A 35 1.80 -2.73 -17.47
CA ALA A 35 0.69 -2.75 -16.52
C ALA A 35 0.37 -1.34 -15.97
N VAL A 36 1.41 -0.60 -15.55
CA VAL A 36 1.27 0.79 -15.09
C VAL A 36 0.65 1.67 -16.18
N LYS A 37 1.13 1.54 -17.41
CA LYS A 37 0.63 2.31 -18.55
C LYS A 37 -0.84 2.01 -18.86
N ASP A 38 -1.27 0.75 -18.83
CA ASP A 38 -2.67 0.39 -19.09
C ASP A 38 -3.60 0.96 -18.01
N ILE A 39 -3.25 0.78 -16.73
CA ILE A 39 -4.06 1.28 -15.61
C ILE A 39 -4.15 2.81 -15.63
N THR A 40 -3.01 3.48 -15.70
CA THR A 40 -2.96 4.96 -15.65
C THR A 40 -3.51 5.59 -16.92
N GLY A 41 -3.37 4.93 -18.08
CA GLY A 41 -3.98 5.35 -19.35
C GLY A 41 -5.51 5.31 -19.35
N ARG A 42 -6.12 4.54 -18.43
CA ARG A 42 -7.57 4.48 -18.19
C ARG A 42 -8.03 5.38 -17.04
N GLY A 43 -7.15 6.25 -16.53
CA GLY A 43 -7.46 7.18 -15.44
C GLY A 43 -7.41 6.57 -14.03
N GLY A 44 -6.81 5.38 -13.89
CA GLY A 44 -6.54 4.78 -12.58
C GLY A 44 -5.24 5.31 -11.95
N ILE A 45 -5.11 5.10 -10.65
CA ILE A 45 -3.85 5.24 -9.90
C ILE A 45 -3.26 3.85 -9.69
N VAL A 46 -1.93 3.73 -9.78
CA VAL A 46 -1.20 2.50 -9.44
C VAL A 46 -0.35 2.71 -8.21
N ILE A 47 -0.49 1.84 -7.23
CA ILE A 47 0.45 1.69 -6.12
C ILE A 47 1.40 0.56 -6.49
N LEU A 48 2.68 0.86 -6.73
CA LEU A 48 3.70 -0.16 -6.90
C LEU A 48 4.07 -0.70 -5.53
N ASP A 49 3.61 -1.91 -5.24
CA ASP A 49 3.77 -2.57 -3.96
C ASP A 49 4.98 -3.52 -3.96
N ASN A 50 5.97 -3.19 -3.15
CA ASN A 50 7.09 -4.08 -2.90
C ASN A 50 6.68 -5.22 -1.96
N HIS A 51 6.25 -6.33 -2.55
CA HIS A 51 5.59 -7.44 -1.87
C HIS A 51 6.56 -8.44 -1.24
N ASN A 52 7.42 -7.92 -0.35
CA ASN A 52 8.64 -8.61 0.08
C ASN A 52 8.80 -8.80 1.60
N TYR A 53 7.91 -8.26 2.44
CA TYR A 53 7.89 -8.55 3.89
C TYR A 53 9.19 -8.20 4.64
N ALA A 54 9.88 -7.15 4.19
CA ALA A 54 11.23 -6.74 4.61
C ALA A 54 12.35 -7.75 4.34
N LEU A 55 12.12 -8.68 3.39
CA LEU A 55 13.06 -9.72 3.00
C LEU A 55 13.49 -9.56 1.53
N HIS A 56 14.76 -9.84 1.25
CA HIS A 56 15.26 -10.09 -0.11
C HIS A 56 16.10 -11.36 -0.12
N PHE A 57 15.69 -12.38 -0.87
CA PHE A 57 16.26 -13.74 -0.81
C PHE A 57 16.42 -14.26 0.63
N LYS A 58 15.37 -14.06 1.46
CA LYS A 58 15.32 -14.41 2.90
C LYS A 58 16.32 -13.65 3.79
N GLN A 59 17.00 -12.62 3.28
CA GLN A 59 17.83 -11.73 4.09
C GLN A 59 16.98 -10.56 4.59
N VAL A 60 17.03 -10.29 5.89
CA VAL A 60 16.33 -9.15 6.49
C VAL A 60 17.04 -7.87 6.10
N ILE A 61 16.30 -6.93 5.49
CA ILE A 61 16.85 -5.64 5.08
C ILE A 61 17.31 -4.86 6.33
N GLY A 62 18.56 -4.40 6.32
CA GLY A 62 19.16 -3.61 7.40
C GLY A 62 19.67 -4.43 8.60
N GLU A 63 19.32 -5.72 8.70
CA GLU A 63 19.80 -6.63 9.76
C GLU A 63 20.58 -7.82 9.21
N SER A 64 20.83 -7.86 7.90
CA SER A 64 21.57 -8.92 7.21
C SER A 64 22.47 -8.34 6.11
N ALA A 65 22.86 -9.14 5.10
CA ALA A 65 23.74 -8.68 4.01
C ALA A 65 23.09 -7.63 3.09
N VAL A 66 21.77 -7.50 3.10
CA VAL A 66 21.04 -6.48 2.35
C VAL A 66 20.95 -5.22 3.21
N THR A 67 21.75 -4.21 2.91
CA THR A 67 21.80 -2.98 3.71
C THR A 67 20.65 -2.02 3.37
N ILE A 68 20.39 -1.08 4.27
CA ILE A 68 19.41 0.01 4.06
C ILE A 68 19.81 0.87 2.84
N GLU A 69 21.10 1.10 2.62
CA GLU A 69 21.59 1.87 1.47
C GLU A 69 21.35 1.16 0.14
N ASN A 70 21.51 -0.17 0.10
CA ASN A 70 21.19 -0.95 -1.09
C ASN A 70 19.68 -0.89 -1.38
N PHE A 71 18.84 -0.98 -0.35
CA PHE A 71 17.40 -0.86 -0.49
C PHE A 71 16.95 0.53 -0.96
N ALA A 72 17.51 1.61 -0.39
CA ALA A 72 17.25 2.97 -0.84
C ALA A 72 17.71 3.22 -2.28
N ARG A 73 18.85 2.65 -2.69
CA ARG A 73 19.34 2.72 -4.08
C ARG A 73 18.42 1.98 -5.05
N PHE A 74 17.93 0.80 -4.67
CA PHE A 74 16.94 0.06 -5.45
C PHE A 74 15.71 0.92 -5.71
N TRP A 75 15.10 1.48 -4.66
CA TRP A 75 13.94 2.36 -4.79
C TRP A 75 14.22 3.60 -5.64
N ALA A 76 15.36 4.27 -5.44
CA ALA A 76 15.75 5.41 -6.27
C ALA A 76 15.90 5.07 -7.75
N THR A 77 16.29 3.83 -8.07
CA THR A 77 16.41 3.36 -9.45
C THR A 77 15.03 3.05 -10.02
N LEU A 78 14.19 2.34 -9.28
CA LEU A 78 12.83 2.01 -9.70
C LEU A 78 11.96 3.26 -9.89
N ALA A 79 11.97 4.20 -8.94
CA ALA A 79 11.14 5.40 -9.01
C ALA A 79 11.47 6.30 -10.21
N LYS A 80 12.73 6.31 -10.67
CA LYS A 80 13.13 7.05 -11.89
C LYS A 80 12.39 6.56 -13.13
N GLU A 81 12.02 5.29 -13.20
CA GLU A 81 11.29 4.72 -14.33
C GLU A 81 9.84 5.21 -14.42
N PHE A 82 9.30 5.78 -13.34
CA PHE A 82 7.90 6.17 -13.20
C PHE A 82 7.68 7.65 -12.85
N CYS A 83 8.74 8.42 -12.66
CA CYS A 83 8.68 9.80 -12.16
C CYS A 83 7.87 10.79 -13.02
N ASP A 84 7.69 10.51 -14.31
CA ASP A 84 6.88 11.33 -15.22
C ASP A 84 5.37 10.97 -15.17
N ASN A 85 4.98 9.94 -14.43
CA ASN A 85 3.59 9.50 -14.30
C ASN A 85 2.99 9.93 -12.94
N PRO A 86 2.15 10.99 -12.90
CA PRO A 86 1.59 11.51 -11.64
C PRO A 86 0.52 10.60 -11.02
N ASN A 87 0.20 9.48 -11.66
CA ASN A 87 -0.75 8.50 -11.18
C ASN A 87 -0.05 7.23 -10.63
N VAL A 88 1.26 7.30 -10.38
CA VAL A 88 2.02 6.24 -9.70
C VAL A 88 2.33 6.66 -8.27
N MET A 89 2.05 5.77 -7.33
CA MET A 89 2.44 5.83 -5.92
C MET A 89 3.39 4.66 -5.63
N PHE A 90 4.28 4.81 -4.66
CA PHE A 90 5.23 3.76 -4.27
C PHE A 90 4.90 3.25 -2.88
N GLU A 91 4.58 1.98 -2.70
CA GLU A 91 4.48 1.36 -1.37
C GLU A 91 5.81 0.70 -1.02
N ILE A 92 6.54 1.28 -0.06
CA ILE A 92 7.95 0.92 0.22
C ILE A 92 8.12 -0.57 0.50
N MET A 93 7.20 -1.14 1.28
CA MET A 93 7.28 -2.52 1.74
C MET A 93 5.92 -3.03 2.18
N ASN A 94 5.47 -4.13 1.58
CA ASN A 94 4.36 -4.92 2.08
C ASN A 94 4.69 -5.55 3.43
N ASP A 95 3.86 -5.29 4.43
CA ASP A 95 3.79 -6.01 5.72
C ASP A 95 5.17 -6.42 6.31
N PRO A 96 6.05 -5.45 6.63
CA PRO A 96 7.34 -5.74 7.26
C PRO A 96 7.14 -6.38 8.64
N HIS A 97 7.70 -7.57 8.85
CA HIS A 97 7.56 -8.31 10.11
C HIS A 97 8.82 -9.11 10.47
N GLY A 98 8.96 -9.46 11.76
CA GLY A 98 10.09 -10.27 12.24
C GLY A 98 11.42 -9.52 12.31
N LEU A 99 11.39 -8.19 12.34
CA LEU A 99 12.53 -7.29 12.47
C LEU A 99 12.20 -6.14 13.42
N ARG A 100 13.21 -5.40 13.87
CA ARG A 100 13.00 -4.28 14.80
C ARG A 100 12.22 -3.14 14.12
N THR A 101 11.29 -2.53 14.85
CA THR A 101 10.55 -1.34 14.40
C THR A 101 11.49 -0.20 13.99
N GLU A 102 12.61 -0.02 14.70
CA GLU A 102 13.61 1.00 14.35
C GLU A 102 14.27 0.73 13.00
N THR A 103 14.44 -0.53 12.62
CA THR A 103 14.96 -0.92 11.30
C THR A 103 13.93 -0.55 10.22
N VAL A 104 12.65 -0.79 10.46
CA VAL A 104 11.54 -0.38 9.56
C VAL A 104 11.52 1.14 9.36
N PHE A 105 11.59 1.88 10.47
CA PHE A 105 11.68 3.34 10.43
C PHE A 105 12.90 3.80 9.61
N ALA A 106 14.08 3.26 9.91
CA ALA A 106 15.33 3.68 9.27
C ALA A 106 15.34 3.42 7.76
N PHE A 107 14.81 2.27 7.30
CA PHE A 107 14.74 2.03 5.85
C PHE A 107 13.67 2.86 5.17
N ASN A 108 12.53 3.12 5.83
CA ASN A 108 11.49 3.97 5.26
C ASN A 108 12.02 5.39 5.10
N GLU A 109 12.70 5.95 6.12
CA GLU A 109 13.37 7.25 6.01
C GLU A 109 14.44 7.30 4.91
N ALA A 110 15.26 6.26 4.79
CA ALA A 110 16.29 6.21 3.76
C ALA A 110 15.69 6.21 2.35
N VAL A 111 14.61 5.47 2.14
CA VAL A 111 13.86 5.45 0.87
C VAL A 111 13.16 6.78 0.65
N MET A 112 12.48 7.37 1.63
CA MET A 112 11.86 8.70 1.54
C MET A 112 12.85 9.82 1.23
N LYS A 113 14.09 9.70 1.69
CA LYS A 113 15.13 10.63 1.32
C LYS A 113 15.59 10.44 -0.15
N ALA A 114 15.50 9.21 -0.65
CA ALA A 114 15.97 8.82 -1.97
C ALA A 114 14.94 9.02 -3.08
N ILE A 115 13.64 8.87 -2.77
CA ILE A 115 12.50 9.03 -3.67
C ILE A 115 11.53 10.05 -3.08
N ARG A 116 10.77 10.78 -3.91
CA ARG A 116 9.73 11.71 -3.43
C ARG A 116 8.38 11.20 -3.97
N ASP A 117 7.32 11.28 -3.17
CA ASP A 117 5.94 10.77 -3.40
C ASP A 117 5.72 9.28 -3.03
N ILE A 118 5.37 8.97 -1.78
CA ILE A 118 5.50 7.60 -1.23
C ILE A 118 4.39 7.20 -0.27
N VAL A 119 3.99 5.94 -0.28
CA VAL A 119 3.17 5.30 0.74
C VAL A 119 4.06 4.33 1.55
N ASN A 120 4.06 4.43 2.87
CA ASN A 120 5.01 3.71 3.72
C ASN A 120 4.31 2.56 4.47
N GLY A 121 4.72 1.31 4.26
CA GLY A 121 4.05 0.15 4.89
C GLY A 121 4.48 -0.11 6.33
N TYR A 122 3.51 -0.33 7.22
CA TYR A 122 3.71 -0.58 8.67
C TYR A 122 2.90 -1.75 9.25
N GLY A 123 2.32 -2.60 8.39
CA GLY A 123 1.58 -3.81 8.80
C GLY A 123 0.12 -3.53 9.23
N THR A 124 -0.42 -4.34 10.13
CA THR A 124 -1.83 -4.30 10.54
C THR A 124 -2.19 -3.07 11.38
N ALA A 125 -3.24 -2.33 11.00
CA ALA A 125 -3.70 -1.11 11.70
C ALA A 125 -4.09 -1.38 13.17
N GLY A 126 -4.83 -2.45 13.46
CA GLY A 126 -5.21 -2.84 14.82
C GLY A 126 -4.02 -3.17 15.73
N ASP A 127 -2.85 -3.44 15.16
CA ASP A 127 -1.62 -3.74 15.90
C ASP A 127 -0.70 -2.53 16.08
N PHE A 128 -1.07 -1.36 15.56
CA PHE A 128 -0.22 -0.16 15.52
C PHE A 128 0.30 0.31 16.90
N ASN A 129 -0.41 -0.01 17.98
CA ASN A 129 -0.03 0.31 19.36
C ASN A 129 0.50 -0.89 20.17
N LYS A 130 0.81 -2.00 19.51
CA LYS A 130 1.37 -3.22 20.10
C LYS A 130 2.90 -3.20 20.00
N ASP A 131 3.55 -3.93 20.88
CA ASP A 131 5.00 -3.99 21.07
C ASP A 131 5.61 -5.35 20.69
N TYR A 132 4.92 -6.12 19.83
CA TYR A 132 5.32 -7.48 19.43
C TYR A 132 6.78 -7.57 18.92
N TYR A 133 7.29 -6.51 18.30
CA TYR A 133 8.63 -6.44 17.72
C TYR A 133 9.55 -5.42 18.41
N GLY A 134 9.22 -4.99 19.63
CA GLY A 134 9.96 -3.97 20.38
C GLY A 134 9.19 -2.65 20.51
N THR A 135 9.81 -1.53 20.10
CA THR A 135 9.14 -0.22 20.14
C THR A 135 7.87 -0.26 19.30
N LYS A 136 6.77 0.28 19.83
CA LYS A 136 5.49 0.36 19.13
C LYS A 136 5.60 1.25 17.88
N ASN A 137 4.85 0.94 16.84
CA ASN A 137 4.77 1.80 15.65
C ASN A 137 4.35 3.23 16.05
N SER A 138 3.35 3.36 16.94
CA SER A 138 2.89 4.65 17.49
C SER A 138 3.97 5.49 18.17
N VAL A 139 5.08 4.90 18.60
CA VAL A 139 6.20 5.62 19.24
C VAL A 139 7.30 5.91 18.22
N ALA A 140 7.67 4.92 17.41
CA ALA A 140 8.74 5.06 16.43
C ALA A 140 8.42 6.10 15.34
N MET A 141 7.14 6.25 15.00
CA MET A 141 6.70 7.03 13.83
C MET A 141 6.47 8.53 14.11
N VAL A 142 6.52 8.97 15.36
CA VAL A 142 6.34 10.38 15.77
C VAL A 142 7.35 11.33 15.08
N GLY A 143 8.51 10.81 14.68
CA GLY A 143 9.58 11.60 14.04
C GLY A 143 9.60 11.58 12.51
N LEU A 144 8.69 10.84 11.87
CA LEU A 144 8.74 10.63 10.42
C LEU A 144 8.39 11.94 9.70
N THR A 145 9.30 12.48 8.88
CA THR A 145 9.02 13.69 8.11
C THR A 145 9.50 13.57 6.67
N ASP A 146 8.66 14.00 5.73
CA ASP A 146 9.05 14.23 4.34
C ASP A 146 8.99 15.74 4.08
N PRO A 147 10.10 16.41 3.69
CA PRO A 147 10.07 17.81 3.28
C PRO A 147 9.10 18.11 2.13
N GLY A 148 8.72 17.11 1.33
CA GLY A 148 7.69 17.21 0.29
C GLY A 148 6.26 17.14 0.83
N ASN A 149 6.07 16.68 2.07
CA ASN A 149 4.80 16.37 2.69
C ASN A 149 3.89 15.53 1.77
N ASN A 150 4.48 14.55 1.08
CA ASN A 150 3.77 13.71 0.12
C ASN A 150 3.93 12.23 0.47
N PHE A 151 3.50 11.89 1.69
CA PHE A 151 3.42 10.49 2.11
C PHE A 151 2.16 10.15 2.91
N SER A 152 1.90 8.86 3.05
CA SER A 152 0.86 8.31 3.94
C SER A 152 1.32 7.00 4.56
N LEU A 153 0.75 6.67 5.71
CA LEU A 153 0.97 5.40 6.40
C LEU A 153 0.12 4.31 5.74
N ALA A 154 0.76 3.39 5.02
CA ALA A 154 0.14 2.16 4.54
C ALA A 154 -0.06 1.17 5.68
N MET A 155 -1.30 0.74 5.84
CA MET A 155 -1.69 -0.26 6.80
C MET A 155 -2.62 -1.28 6.17
N HIS A 156 -2.63 -2.48 6.73
CA HIS A 156 -3.56 -3.54 6.35
C HIS A 156 -4.63 -3.68 7.44
N GLN A 157 -5.84 -4.12 7.07
CA GLN A 157 -6.85 -4.47 8.07
C GLN A 157 -7.82 -5.55 7.59
N PHE A 158 -7.81 -6.70 8.26
CA PHE A 158 -8.84 -7.73 8.13
C PHE A 158 -9.76 -7.76 9.36
N PHE A 159 -10.81 -8.59 9.34
CA PHE A 159 -11.94 -8.47 10.28
C PHE A 159 -12.10 -9.69 11.20
N ASN A 160 -11.33 -10.75 10.97
CA ASN A 160 -11.26 -11.93 11.83
C ASN A 160 -10.56 -11.64 13.16
N ALA A 161 -10.73 -12.50 14.16
CA ALA A 161 -10.34 -12.26 15.55
C ALA A 161 -8.90 -11.76 15.75
N ASP A 162 -7.95 -12.28 14.99
CA ASP A 162 -6.52 -11.98 15.01
C ASP A 162 -6.04 -11.07 13.86
N SER A 163 -6.96 -10.52 13.06
CA SER A 163 -6.67 -9.60 11.95
C SER A 163 -5.82 -10.18 10.81
N SER A 164 -5.59 -11.50 10.77
CA SER A 164 -4.68 -12.15 9.81
C SER A 164 -5.26 -12.39 8.41
N GLY A 165 -6.56 -12.13 8.20
CA GLY A 165 -7.24 -12.40 6.93
C GLY A 165 -7.82 -13.82 6.86
N SER A 166 -8.97 -14.03 7.50
CA SER A 166 -9.81 -15.23 7.30
C SER A 166 -11.23 -14.86 6.87
N GLU A 167 -12.02 -15.86 6.47
CA GLU A 167 -13.40 -15.68 5.97
C GLU A 167 -14.38 -15.07 6.99
N THR A 168 -14.04 -15.10 8.28
CA THR A 168 -14.94 -14.68 9.35
C THR A 168 -14.71 -13.22 9.75
N CYS A 169 -15.78 -12.54 10.17
CA CYS A 169 -15.70 -11.20 10.74
C CYS A 169 -16.20 -11.24 12.18
N LEU A 170 -15.44 -10.63 13.09
CA LEU A 170 -15.68 -10.73 14.54
C LEU A 170 -16.98 -10.04 14.98
N SER A 171 -17.27 -8.87 14.41
CA SER A 171 -18.47 -8.09 14.68
C SER A 171 -18.80 -7.20 13.48
N PRO A 172 -20.05 -6.68 13.37
CA PRO A 172 -20.42 -5.69 12.36
C PRO A 172 -19.68 -4.34 12.46
N LYS A 173 -18.86 -4.11 13.50
CA LYS A 173 -18.14 -2.86 13.76
C LYS A 173 -16.63 -3.05 13.90
N ILE A 174 -16.13 -4.28 13.76
CA ILE A 174 -14.73 -4.58 14.06
C ILE A 174 -13.75 -3.79 13.18
N GLY A 175 -14.17 -3.43 11.96
CA GLY A 175 -13.38 -2.57 11.09
C GLY A 175 -13.10 -1.21 11.71
N ARG A 176 -14.15 -0.44 12.07
CA ARG A 176 -13.96 0.87 12.71
C ARG A 176 -13.20 0.76 14.04
N GLU A 177 -13.54 -0.23 14.86
CA GLU A 177 -12.97 -0.42 16.20
C GLU A 177 -11.45 -0.61 16.14
N ARG A 178 -10.94 -1.19 15.05
CA ARG A 178 -9.49 -1.36 14.83
C ARG A 178 -8.80 -0.12 14.26
N LEU A 179 -9.54 0.77 13.61
CA LEU A 179 -9.00 2.00 13.05
C LEU A 179 -9.02 3.17 14.05
N GLU A 180 -9.89 3.14 15.06
CA GLU A 180 -10.09 4.24 16.03
C GLU A 180 -8.76 4.79 16.58
N PHE A 181 -7.94 3.92 17.19
CA PHE A 181 -6.68 4.36 17.79
C PHE A 181 -5.73 5.02 16.79
N VAL A 182 -5.50 4.40 15.62
CA VAL A 182 -4.54 4.95 14.66
C VAL A 182 -5.10 6.19 13.97
N THR A 183 -6.43 6.32 13.85
CA THR A 183 -7.09 7.52 13.32
C THR A 183 -6.83 8.72 14.24
N ASP A 184 -7.07 8.56 15.55
CA ASP A 184 -6.81 9.61 16.54
C ASP A 184 -5.33 9.98 16.57
N TRP A 185 -4.46 8.97 16.55
CA TRP A 185 -3.01 9.16 16.53
C TRP A 185 -2.56 9.95 15.29
N MET A 186 -3.07 9.60 14.11
CA MET A 186 -2.74 10.31 12.87
C MET A 186 -3.22 11.76 12.90
N ALA A 187 -4.42 12.02 13.42
CA ALA A 187 -4.96 13.36 13.56
C ALA A 187 -4.12 14.23 14.52
N GLU A 188 -3.69 13.67 15.65
CA GLU A 188 -2.83 14.36 16.62
C GLU A 188 -1.45 14.72 16.04
N HIS A 189 -0.91 13.87 15.16
CA HIS A 189 0.45 13.99 14.63
C HIS A 189 0.52 14.59 13.23
N GLY A 190 -0.61 15.03 12.66
CA GLY A 190 -0.67 15.60 11.31
C GLY A 190 -0.29 14.60 10.21
N MET A 191 -0.57 13.32 10.44
CA MET A 191 -0.29 12.22 9.53
C MET A 191 -1.55 11.81 8.76
N THR A 192 -1.37 11.18 7.60
CA THR A 192 -2.44 10.54 6.84
C THR A 192 -2.21 9.05 6.68
N GLY A 193 -3.29 8.30 6.56
CA GLY A 193 -3.30 6.85 6.42
C GLY A 193 -3.89 6.41 5.08
N PHE A 194 -3.48 5.23 4.63
CA PHE A 194 -4.00 4.55 3.45
C PHE A 194 -4.14 3.06 3.77
N LEU A 195 -5.33 2.47 3.55
CA LEU A 195 -5.50 1.02 3.76
C LEU A 195 -5.12 0.25 2.49
N THR A 196 -3.87 -0.19 2.39
CA THR A 196 -3.36 -0.87 1.18
C THR A 196 -3.82 -2.32 1.04
N GLU A 197 -4.34 -2.92 2.11
CA GLU A 197 -5.06 -4.19 2.06
C GLU A 197 -6.22 -4.24 3.06
N PHE A 198 -7.37 -4.68 2.57
CA PHE A 198 -8.49 -5.13 3.40
C PHE A 198 -9.38 -6.06 2.58
N GLY A 199 -10.10 -6.97 3.22
CA GLY A 199 -10.97 -7.91 2.52
C GLY A 199 -11.95 -8.57 3.48
N ILE A 200 -13.06 -9.05 2.94
CA ILE A 200 -14.11 -9.69 3.71
C ILE A 200 -14.52 -11.03 3.14
N GLY A 201 -14.93 -11.95 4.02
CA GLY A 201 -15.61 -13.17 3.61
C GLY A 201 -17.10 -12.96 3.30
N ASP A 202 -17.72 -14.03 2.82
CA ASP A 202 -19.10 -14.04 2.31
C ASP A 202 -20.14 -14.17 3.44
N SER A 203 -20.35 -13.11 4.22
CA SER A 203 -21.39 -13.07 5.27
C SER A 203 -21.97 -11.67 5.50
N ASP A 204 -23.18 -11.60 6.08
CA ASP A 204 -23.84 -10.31 6.37
C ASP A 204 -23.09 -9.51 7.46
N ILE A 205 -22.49 -10.19 8.44
CA ILE A 205 -21.64 -9.56 9.46
C ILE A 205 -20.45 -8.88 8.78
N CYS A 206 -19.82 -9.59 7.85
CA CYS A 206 -18.68 -9.08 7.10
C CYS A 206 -19.03 -7.89 6.20
N VAL A 207 -20.15 -7.96 5.47
CA VAL A 207 -20.67 -6.83 4.67
C VAL A 207 -20.92 -5.60 5.54
N ALA A 208 -21.55 -5.80 6.71
CA ALA A 208 -21.80 -4.71 7.65
C ALA A 208 -20.48 -4.11 8.16
N ALA A 209 -19.51 -4.94 8.53
CA ALA A 209 -18.21 -4.49 9.03
C ALA A 209 -17.40 -3.70 8.00
N LEU A 210 -17.39 -4.13 6.73
CA LEU A 210 -16.71 -3.39 5.67
C LEU A 210 -17.39 -2.04 5.41
N LYS A 211 -18.72 -2.03 5.30
CA LYS A 211 -19.47 -0.80 5.06
C LYS A 211 -19.21 0.21 6.19
N ASP A 212 -19.29 -0.25 7.42
CA ASP A 212 -19.09 0.54 8.63
C ASP A 212 -17.66 1.12 8.72
N MET A 213 -16.64 0.33 8.35
CA MET A 213 -15.25 0.79 8.26
C MET A 213 -15.06 1.87 7.17
N LEU A 214 -15.64 1.67 5.98
CA LEU A 214 -15.52 2.62 4.88
C LEU A 214 -16.25 3.94 5.18
N GLU A 215 -17.42 3.88 5.83
CA GLU A 215 -18.12 5.08 6.33
C GLU A 215 -17.25 5.82 7.36
N TYR A 216 -16.66 5.09 8.31
CA TYR A 216 -15.73 5.66 9.30
C TYR A 216 -14.51 6.33 8.65
N MET A 217 -13.91 5.72 7.63
CA MET A 217 -12.81 6.34 6.88
C MET A 217 -13.24 7.63 6.17
N LEU A 218 -14.44 7.68 5.60
CA LEU A 218 -14.97 8.91 4.97
C LEU A 218 -15.27 10.02 5.97
N GLU A 219 -15.64 9.68 7.20
CA GLU A 219 -15.89 10.63 8.29
C GLU A 219 -14.60 11.26 8.83
N ASN A 220 -13.42 10.68 8.53
CA ASN A 220 -12.14 11.06 9.09
C ASN A 220 -11.12 11.43 7.99
N GLU A 221 -10.87 12.73 7.81
CA GLU A 221 -10.03 13.28 6.72
C GLU A 221 -8.58 12.77 6.69
N VAL A 222 -8.10 12.16 7.77
CA VAL A 222 -6.78 11.53 7.84
C VAL A 222 -6.67 10.29 6.94
N TRP A 223 -7.79 9.65 6.56
CA TRP A 223 -7.78 8.52 5.63
C TRP A 223 -7.89 8.98 4.18
N THR A 224 -6.87 8.65 3.38
CA THR A 224 -6.72 9.16 2.00
C THR A 224 -7.13 8.16 0.92
N GLY A 225 -7.45 6.93 1.31
CA GLY A 225 -7.97 5.91 0.41
C GLY A 225 -7.75 4.48 0.91
N GLY A 226 -8.05 3.52 0.05
CA GLY A 226 -7.75 2.12 0.28
C GLY A 226 -7.81 1.28 -0.99
N ALA A 227 -7.20 0.09 -0.94
CA ALA A 227 -7.24 -0.92 -1.97
C ALA A 227 -7.69 -2.26 -1.38
N ALA A 228 -8.76 -2.84 -1.92
CA ALA A 228 -9.25 -4.12 -1.47
C ALA A 228 -8.32 -5.25 -1.93
N TRP A 229 -8.07 -6.20 -1.03
CA TRP A 229 -7.41 -7.46 -1.32
C TRP A 229 -8.47 -8.52 -1.63
N ALA A 230 -8.52 -9.11 -2.83
CA ALA A 230 -7.75 -8.75 -4.02
C ALA A 230 -8.49 -9.17 -5.30
N ALA A 231 -8.27 -8.46 -6.40
CA ALA A 231 -8.55 -9.01 -7.73
C ALA A 231 -7.35 -9.86 -8.15
N VAL A 232 -7.53 -11.18 -8.19
CA VAL A 232 -6.45 -12.13 -8.45
C VAL A 232 -6.80 -13.06 -9.60
N GLY A 233 -5.91 -13.14 -10.58
CA GLY A 233 -6.05 -14.05 -11.71
C GLY A 233 -6.13 -15.54 -11.30
N PRO A 234 -6.39 -16.44 -12.27
CA PRO A 234 -6.72 -17.85 -12.02
C PRO A 234 -5.66 -18.65 -11.24
N ALA A 235 -4.43 -18.13 -11.10
CA ALA A 235 -3.35 -18.74 -10.32
C ALA A 235 -3.67 -18.93 -8.83
N TRP A 236 -4.63 -18.19 -8.27
CA TRP A 236 -5.04 -18.30 -6.86
C TRP A 236 -6.15 -19.33 -6.62
N GLY A 237 -6.62 -19.98 -7.68
CA GLY A 237 -7.70 -20.96 -7.63
C GLY A 237 -9.08 -20.30 -7.55
N ALA A 238 -10.08 -20.99 -8.10
CA ALA A 238 -11.46 -20.52 -8.12
C ALA A 238 -12.09 -20.40 -6.72
N ASP A 239 -11.49 -21.06 -5.73
CA ASP A 239 -12.02 -21.12 -4.36
C ASP A 239 -11.49 -20.05 -3.41
N TYR A 240 -10.56 -19.20 -3.85
CA TYR A 240 -10.01 -18.15 -3.01
C TYR A 240 -11.09 -17.15 -2.60
N TYR A 241 -11.40 -17.12 -1.30
CA TYR A 241 -12.58 -16.44 -0.78
C TYR A 241 -12.54 -14.91 -0.95
N LEU A 242 -11.35 -14.30 -0.95
CA LEU A 242 -11.16 -12.87 -1.18
C LEU A 242 -11.05 -12.49 -2.67
N SER A 243 -11.14 -13.45 -3.60
CA SER A 243 -10.99 -13.16 -5.02
C SER A 243 -12.12 -12.25 -5.51
N MET A 244 -11.74 -11.08 -6.00
CA MET A 244 -12.58 -10.12 -6.71
C MET A 244 -12.36 -10.16 -8.23
N GLU A 245 -11.78 -11.25 -8.76
CA GLU A 245 -11.47 -11.37 -10.18
C GLU A 245 -12.74 -11.50 -11.04
N PRO A 246 -12.99 -10.59 -11.99
CA PRO A 246 -14.12 -10.74 -12.90
C PRO A 246 -13.95 -11.94 -13.85
N PRO A 247 -15.06 -12.60 -14.25
CA PRO A 247 -16.45 -12.34 -13.88
C PRO A 247 -16.93 -13.12 -12.64
N SER A 248 -16.09 -13.93 -11.99
CA SER A 248 -16.55 -15.02 -11.12
C SER A 248 -15.83 -15.18 -9.78
N GLY A 249 -15.01 -14.21 -9.36
CA GLY A 249 -14.36 -14.23 -8.05
C GLY A 249 -15.39 -14.35 -6.91
N LYS A 250 -15.08 -15.12 -5.87
CA LYS A 250 -16.00 -15.38 -4.75
C LYS A 250 -16.43 -14.12 -4.00
N ALA A 251 -15.49 -13.22 -3.72
CA ALA A 251 -15.76 -11.95 -3.06
C ALA A 251 -16.34 -10.89 -4.01
N LEU A 252 -16.27 -11.09 -5.34
CA LEU A 252 -16.60 -10.07 -6.34
C LEU A 252 -17.98 -9.44 -6.06
N SER A 253 -19.05 -10.23 -6.02
CA SER A 253 -20.41 -9.68 -5.92
C SER A 253 -20.63 -8.88 -4.63
N ARG A 254 -20.27 -9.45 -3.46
CA ARG A 254 -20.54 -8.79 -2.17
C ARG A 254 -19.58 -7.65 -1.88
N THR A 255 -18.28 -7.83 -2.08
CA THR A 255 -17.28 -6.81 -1.80
C THR A 255 -17.42 -5.64 -2.77
N LEU A 256 -17.63 -5.91 -4.07
CA LEU A 256 -17.82 -4.84 -5.05
C LEU A 256 -19.10 -4.05 -4.78
N ALA A 257 -20.22 -4.71 -4.42
CA ALA A 257 -21.46 -4.01 -4.07
C ALA A 257 -21.29 -3.05 -2.88
N VAL A 258 -20.41 -3.37 -1.93
CA VAL A 258 -20.08 -2.46 -0.82
C VAL A 258 -19.17 -1.33 -1.28
N LEU A 259 -18.19 -1.59 -2.16
CA LEU A 259 -17.19 -0.61 -2.61
C LEU A 259 -17.71 0.38 -3.66
N GLU A 260 -18.60 -0.04 -4.55
CA GLU A 260 -19.11 0.76 -5.68
C GLU A 260 -19.58 2.17 -5.28
N PRO A 261 -20.39 2.35 -4.20
CA PRO A 261 -20.81 3.68 -3.76
C PRO A 261 -19.64 4.58 -3.35
N PHE A 262 -18.56 4.02 -2.82
CA PHE A 262 -17.38 4.74 -2.35
C PHE A 262 -16.45 5.10 -3.51
N ILE A 263 -16.40 4.29 -4.56
CA ILE A 263 -15.63 4.56 -5.78
C ILE A 263 -16.29 5.68 -6.60
N ALA A 264 -17.62 5.64 -6.78
CA ALA A 264 -18.36 6.55 -7.65
C ALA A 264 -18.50 7.98 -7.07
N LYS A 265 -18.59 8.12 -5.74
CA LYS A 265 -18.77 9.42 -5.08
C LYS A 265 -17.51 10.31 -5.10
N HIS A 266 -16.34 9.75 -5.44
CA HIS A 266 -15.04 10.42 -5.37
C HIS A 266 -14.17 10.25 -6.66
N GLY A 267 -14.82 10.16 -7.83
CA GLY A 267 -14.17 10.18 -9.15
C GLY A 267 -13.57 11.55 -9.52
N PRO A 268 -12.63 11.64 -10.49
CA PRO A 268 -11.91 12.89 -10.76
C PRO A 268 -12.78 13.93 -11.50
N PRO A 269 -12.57 15.24 -11.27
CA PRO A 269 -12.99 16.27 -12.21
C PRO A 269 -12.14 16.15 -13.49
N GLY A 270 -12.75 16.36 -14.67
CA GLY A 270 -12.16 16.10 -15.98
C GLY A 270 -10.74 16.65 -16.21
N SER A 271 -9.86 15.84 -16.78
CA SER A 271 -8.45 16.15 -17.03
C SER A 271 -8.26 17.00 -18.30
N GLY A 272 -7.70 18.20 -18.11
CA GLY A 272 -7.06 18.97 -19.18
C GLY A 272 -5.67 18.41 -19.47
N SER A 273 -5.38 18.16 -20.74
CA SER A 273 -4.10 17.64 -21.24
C SER A 273 -2.97 18.67 -21.15
N GLY A 274 -1.89 18.34 -20.44
CA GLY A 274 -0.65 19.10 -20.45
C GLY A 274 0.55 18.18 -20.63
N SER A 275 1.10 18.12 -21.84
CA SER A 275 2.37 17.46 -22.16
C SER A 275 3.56 18.32 -21.70
N GLY A 276 4.53 17.75 -20.99
CA GLY A 276 5.76 18.43 -20.61
C GLY A 276 6.92 17.45 -20.44
N SER A 277 7.99 17.68 -21.21
CA SER A 277 9.18 16.84 -21.36
C SER A 277 10.20 16.96 -20.22
N GLY A 278 10.86 15.84 -19.91
CA GLY A 278 12.32 15.73 -19.79
C GLY A 278 13.00 16.51 -18.67
N THR A 279 12.83 16.02 -17.44
CA THR A 279 13.63 16.17 -16.20
C THR A 279 12.64 16.01 -15.05
N CYS A 280 12.96 15.23 -14.00
CA CYS A 280 12.12 15.05 -12.82
C CYS A 280 11.76 16.41 -12.19
N LYS A 281 10.71 17.06 -12.69
CA LYS A 281 10.18 18.29 -12.10
C LYS A 281 9.30 17.83 -10.96
N HIS A 282 9.79 18.03 -9.74
CA HIS A 282 9.02 17.87 -8.51
C HIS A 282 7.67 18.57 -8.66
N HIS A 283 6.63 17.79 -8.94
CA HIS A 283 5.27 18.27 -9.06
C HIS A 283 4.77 18.60 -7.66
N GLN A 284 5.03 19.83 -7.21
CA GLN A 284 4.31 20.46 -6.11
C GLN A 284 2.87 20.77 -6.57
N ALA A 285 2.06 19.74 -6.76
CA ALA A 285 0.63 19.92 -6.84
C ALA A 285 0.08 19.63 -5.44
N ARG A 286 -0.07 20.69 -4.63
CA ARG A 286 -0.87 20.67 -3.40
C ARG A 286 -2.26 20.13 -3.77
N ARG A 287 -2.52 18.86 -3.51
CA ARG A 287 -3.88 18.34 -3.45
C ARG A 287 -4.37 18.59 -2.02
N ARG A 288 -5.20 19.63 -1.90
CA ARG A 288 -6.11 19.80 -0.76
C ARG A 288 -7.32 18.92 -0.99
#